data_AF-A0A101HVX5-F1
#
_entry.id   AF-A0A101HVX5-F1
#
_cell.length_a   1.000
_cell.length_b   1.000
_cell.length_c   1.000
_cell.angle_alpha   90.00
_cell.angle_beta   90.00
_cell.angle_gamma   90.00
#
_symmetry.space_group_name_H-M   'P 1'
#
loop_
_entity.id
_entity.type
_entity.pdbx_description
1 polymer ?
#
loop_
_entity_poly.entity_id
_entity_poly.type
_entity_poly.pdbx_seq_one_letter_code
_entity_poly.pdbx_strand_id
1 'polypeptide(L)'
;YASFFKILGIYYLTVIPGLTIRGTAGALAVSYMIMAILNLHDIHRLTGLRLDVDKIIIRPLIAVAGMGWLLIILRRYIYNNNLSEPVAVTVAVVLGIVGYVLLLIANGGLRIKELHRLKDILSLKTRF
;
A
#
# COMPACT_ATOMS: atom_id res chain seq x y z
N TYR A 1 10.06 28.04 -10.59
CA TYR A 1 10.61 27.08 -11.56
C TYR A 1 10.22 25.62 -11.29
N ALA A 2 10.27 25.10 -10.05
CA ALA A 2 9.88 23.71 -9.74
C ALA A 2 8.40 23.36 -9.98
N SER A 3 7.47 24.31 -9.85
CA SER A 3 6.03 24.06 -10.00
C SER A 3 5.56 23.87 -11.46
N PHE A 4 6.33 24.36 -12.45
CA PHE A 4 5.92 24.31 -13.86
C PHE A 4 6.09 22.89 -14.45
N PHE A 5 7.15 22.18 -14.05
CA PHE A 5 7.36 20.77 -14.43
C PHE A 5 6.35 19.83 -13.75
N LYS A 6 5.94 20.11 -12.50
CA LYS A 6 4.88 19.36 -11.79
C LYS A 6 3.55 19.42 -12.55
N ILE A 7 3.20 20.59 -13.08
CA ILE A 7 1.93 20.83 -13.76
C ILE A 7 1.93 20.24 -15.18
N LEU A 8 3.04 20.33 -15.92
CA LEU A 8 3.18 19.74 -17.26
C LEU A 8 3.12 18.20 -17.25
N GLY A 9 3.70 17.54 -16.23
CA GLY A 9 3.63 16.08 -16.09
C GLY A 9 2.22 15.56 -15.78
N ILE A 10 1.44 16.31 -15.00
CA ILE A 10 0.03 15.99 -14.71
C ILE A 10 -0.84 16.21 -15.95
N TYR A 11 -0.58 17.27 -16.73
CA TYR A 11 -1.39 17.60 -17.92
C TYR A 11 -1.20 16.61 -19.07
N TYR A 12 0.04 16.17 -19.33
CA TYR A 12 0.33 15.23 -20.44
C TYR A 12 -0.25 13.82 -20.22
N LEU A 13 -0.35 13.36 -18.96
CA LEU A 13 -0.84 12.02 -18.65
C LEU A 13 -2.37 11.93 -18.51
N THR A 14 -3.06 13.07 -18.39
CA THR A 14 -4.52 13.15 -18.20
C THR A 14 -5.29 13.19 -19.53
N VAL A 15 -4.63 13.48 -20.66
CA VAL A 15 -5.31 13.81 -21.93
C VAL A 15 -5.50 12.61 -22.88
N ILE A 16 -4.99 11.42 -22.60
CA ILE A 16 -5.13 10.27 -23.54
C ILE A 16 -6.51 9.61 -23.38
N PRO A 17 -7.46 9.82 -24.31
CA PRO A 17 -8.83 9.34 -24.21
C PRO A 17 -8.95 8.02 -24.98
N GLY A 18 -9.02 6.88 -24.29
CA GLY A 18 -9.14 5.58 -24.97
C GLY A 18 -9.30 4.32 -24.10
N LEU A 19 -9.03 4.39 -22.79
CA LEU A 19 -9.25 3.29 -21.85
C LEU A 19 -10.18 3.74 -20.70
N THR A 20 -11.46 3.96 -20.99
CA THR A 20 -12.37 4.77 -20.14
C THR A 20 -12.53 4.31 -18.68
N ILE A 21 -12.36 3.02 -18.35
CA ILE A 21 -12.50 2.54 -16.95
C ILE A 21 -11.15 2.10 -16.38
N ARG A 22 -10.44 1.17 -17.04
CA ARG A 22 -9.14 0.67 -16.57
C ARG A 22 -8.02 1.69 -16.71
N GLY A 23 -8.03 2.46 -17.79
CA GLY A 23 -7.05 3.54 -18.03
C GLY A 23 -7.28 4.72 -17.10
N THR A 24 -8.53 5.07 -16.83
CA THR A 24 -8.87 6.08 -15.82
C THR A 24 -8.40 5.68 -14.43
N ALA A 25 -8.64 4.42 -14.01
CA ALA A 25 -8.12 3.92 -12.75
C ALA A 25 -6.58 3.95 -12.68
N GLY A 26 -5.91 3.57 -13.77
CA GLY A 26 -4.45 3.66 -13.88
C GLY A 26 -3.93 5.10 -13.81
N ALA A 27 -4.54 6.02 -14.55
CA ALA A 27 -4.18 7.43 -14.57
C ALA A 27 -4.38 8.09 -13.20
N LEU A 28 -5.46 7.75 -12.48
CA LEU A 28 -5.68 8.19 -11.10
C LEU A 28 -4.63 7.63 -10.14
N ALA A 29 -4.29 6.35 -10.25
CA ALA A 29 -3.25 5.75 -9.42
C ALA A 29 -1.89 6.45 -9.63
N VAL A 30 -1.52 6.71 -10.90
CA VAL A 30 -0.27 7.38 -11.24
C VAL A 30 -0.28 8.85 -10.81
N SER A 31 -1.39 9.56 -10.99
CA SER A 31 -1.50 10.96 -10.54
C SER A 31 -1.38 11.09 -9.02
N TYR A 32 -2.03 10.21 -8.25
CA TYR A 32 -1.88 10.17 -6.79
C TYR A 32 -0.46 9.78 -6.36
N MET A 33 0.19 8.84 -7.06
CA MET A 33 1.57 8.47 -6.78
C MET A 33 2.53 9.66 -6.99
N ILE A 34 2.38 10.40 -8.09
CA ILE A 34 3.16 11.60 -8.38
C ILE A 34 2.90 12.66 -7.30
N MET A 35 1.65 12.94 -6.95
CA MET A 35 1.30 13.89 -5.88
C MET A 35 1.92 13.51 -4.53
N ALA A 36 1.88 12.22 -4.16
CA ALA A 36 2.44 11.72 -2.91
C ALA A 36 3.96 11.89 -2.85
N ILE A 37 4.68 11.56 -3.93
CA ILE A 37 6.15 11.73 -4.00
C ILE A 37 6.52 13.22 -3.84
N LEU A 38 5.80 14.10 -4.53
CA LEU A 38 6.05 15.53 -4.48
C LEU A 38 5.75 16.13 -3.11
N ASN A 39 4.67 15.68 -2.45
CA ASN A 39 4.35 16.11 -1.09
C ASN A 39 5.38 15.61 -0.09
N LEU A 40 5.84 14.37 -0.23
CA LEU A 40 6.88 13.80 0.63
C LEU A 40 8.21 14.54 0.48
N HIS A 41 8.58 14.92 -0.75
CA HIS A 41 9.75 15.75 -1.03
C HIS A 41 9.63 17.14 -0.40
N ASP A 42 8.48 17.79 -0.53
CA ASP A 42 8.25 19.12 0.05
C ASP A 42 8.29 19.06 1.60
N ILE A 43 7.71 18.03 2.23
CA ILE A 43 7.82 17.79 3.68
C ILE A 43 9.28 17.60 4.10
N HIS A 44 10.03 16.75 3.39
CA HIS A 44 11.45 16.51 3.69
C HIS A 44 12.26 17.82 3.63
N ARG A 45 11.99 18.66 2.63
CA ARG A 45 12.66 19.96 2.46
C ARG A 45 12.25 20.98 3.52
N LEU A 46 10.98 21.01 3.93
CA LEU A 46 10.44 22.02 4.85
C LEU A 46 10.70 21.71 6.33
N THR A 47 10.68 20.43 6.72
CA THR A 47 10.81 20.00 8.12
C THR A 47 12.17 19.37 8.44
N GLY A 48 13.00 19.08 7.44
CA GLY A 48 14.29 18.39 7.64
C GLY A 48 14.14 16.96 8.15
N LEU A 49 12.96 16.36 7.98
CA LEU A 49 12.63 15.04 8.48
C LEU A 49 13.51 13.99 7.81
N ARG A 50 14.29 13.23 8.59
CA ARG A 50 15.03 12.08 8.09
C ARG A 50 14.05 10.97 7.71
N LEU A 51 13.67 10.91 6.44
CA LEU A 51 12.86 9.82 5.92
C LEU A 51 13.71 8.56 5.87
N ASP A 52 13.46 7.63 6.78
CA ASP A 52 14.00 6.26 6.70
C ASP A 52 13.29 5.54 5.55
N VAL A 53 13.76 5.77 4.31
CA VAL A 53 13.21 5.17 3.08
C VAL A 53 13.18 3.64 3.18
N ASP A 54 14.16 3.04 3.87
CA ASP A 54 14.18 1.62 4.19
C ASP A 54 12.89 1.15 4.89
N LYS A 55 12.47 1.88 5.92
CA LYS A 55 11.31 1.50 6.74
C LYS A 55 9.99 1.81 6.05
N ILE A 56 9.93 2.90 5.28
CA ILE A 56 8.70 3.41 4.68
C ILE A 56 8.41 2.72 3.34
N ILE A 57 9.43 2.32 2.57
CA ILE A 57 9.26 1.81 1.21
C ILE A 57 9.77 0.38 1.07
N ILE A 58 10.98 0.07 1.53
CA ILE A 58 11.59 -1.25 1.28
C ILE A 58 10.91 -2.34 2.10
N ARG A 59 10.72 -2.13 3.41
CA ARG A 59 10.08 -3.15 4.28
C ARG A 59 8.64 -3.49 3.86
N PRO A 60 7.78 -2.51 3.50
CA PRO A 60 6.47 -2.81 2.96
C PRO A 60 6.53 -3.51 1.60
N LEU A 61 7.44 -3.13 0.69
CA LEU A 61 7.62 -3.81 -0.59
C LEU A 61 7.97 -5.29 -0.43
N ILE A 62 8.88 -5.62 0.48
CA ILE A 62 9.25 -7.00 0.78
C ILE A 62 8.06 -7.76 1.38
N ALA A 63 7.29 -7.14 2.26
CA ALA A 63 6.08 -7.75 2.83
C ALA A 63 5.00 -8.01 1.75
N VAL A 64 4.79 -7.07 0.83
CA VAL A 64 3.87 -7.24 -0.31
C VAL A 64 4.34 -8.36 -1.23
N ALA A 65 5.64 -8.44 -1.53
CA ALA A 65 6.20 -9.52 -2.35
C ALA A 65 5.99 -10.90 -1.70
N GLY A 66 6.26 -11.01 -0.39
CA GLY A 66 6.04 -12.25 0.36
C GLY A 66 4.57 -12.66 0.45
N MET A 67 3.66 -11.69 0.66
CA MET A 67 2.21 -11.93 0.63
C MET A 67 1.74 -12.37 -0.76
N GLY A 68 2.23 -11.72 -1.82
CA GLY A 68 1.90 -12.07 -3.21
C GLY A 68 2.30 -13.51 -3.53
N TRP A 69 3.48 -13.93 -3.07
CA TRP A 69 3.95 -15.31 -3.21
C TRP A 69 3.03 -16.31 -2.47
N LEU A 70 2.66 -16.00 -1.23
CA LEU A 70 1.70 -16.79 -0.44
C LEU A 70 0.36 -16.95 -1.15
N LEU A 71 -0.19 -15.86 -1.72
CA LEU A 71 -1.45 -15.90 -2.45
C LEU A 71 -1.40 -16.75 -3.72
N ILE A 72 -0.26 -16.75 -4.45
CA ILE A 72 -0.09 -17.60 -5.64
C ILE A 72 -0.14 -19.09 -5.26
N ILE A 73 0.53 -19.46 -4.17
CA ILE A 73 0.50 -20.83 -3.64
C ILE A 73 -0.93 -21.18 -3.21
N LEU A 74 -1.57 -20.29 -2.47
CA LEU A 74 -2.92 -20.49 -1.97
C LEU A 74 -3.94 -20.68 -3.11
N ARG A 75 -3.80 -19.90 -4.19
CA ARG A 75 -4.63 -20.01 -5.38
C ARG A 75 -4.49 -21.38 -6.05
N ARG A 76 -3.29 -21.95 -6.11
CA ARG A 76 -3.06 -23.31 -6.63
C ARG A 76 -3.75 -24.37 -5.76
N TYR A 77 -3.65 -24.24 -4.43
CA TYR A 77 -4.33 -25.16 -3.50
C TYR A 77 -5.86 -25.08 -3.63
N ILE A 78 -6.41 -23.87 -3.77
CA ILE A 78 -7.85 -23.68 -3.93
C ILE A 78 -8.36 -24.31 -5.22
N TYR A 79 -7.63 -24.13 -6.33
CA TYR A 79 -8.02 -24.67 -7.64
C TYR A 79 -8.03 -26.20 -7.66
N ASN A 80 -7.10 -26.85 -6.95
CA ASN A 80 -7.02 -28.30 -6.87
C ASN A 80 -8.11 -28.95 -6.00
N ASN A 81 -8.75 -28.20 -5.10
CA ASN A 81 -9.73 -28.72 -4.15
C ASN A 81 -11.19 -28.41 -4.54
N ASN A 82 -11.45 -27.85 -5.74
CA ASN A 82 -12.79 -27.48 -6.20
C ASN A 82 -13.62 -26.70 -5.17
N LEU A 83 -12.97 -25.84 -4.38
CA LEU A 83 -13.64 -24.99 -3.41
C LEU A 83 -14.59 -24.02 -4.12
N SER A 84 -15.75 -23.76 -3.51
CA SER A 84 -16.72 -22.79 -4.00
C SER A 84 -16.10 -21.38 -4.05
N GLU A 85 -16.30 -20.67 -5.17
CA GLU A 85 -15.71 -19.36 -5.43
C GLU A 85 -15.83 -18.33 -4.29
N PRO A 86 -16.99 -18.16 -3.61
CA PRO A 86 -17.09 -17.18 -2.52
C PRO A 86 -16.27 -17.56 -1.29
N VAL A 87 -16.14 -18.87 -0.99
CA VAL A 87 -15.32 -19.34 0.14
C VAL A 87 -13.84 -19.16 -0.19
N ALA A 88 -13.44 -19.46 -1.42
CA ALA A 88 -12.08 -19.25 -1.91
C ALA A 88 -11.62 -17.79 -1.78
N VAL A 89 -12.46 -16.83 -2.20
CA VAL A 89 -12.13 -15.40 -2.11
C VAL A 89 -12.02 -14.95 -0.65
N THR A 90 -12.96 -15.37 0.20
CA THR A 90 -12.96 -15.01 1.62
C THR A 90 -11.69 -15.51 2.31
N VAL A 91 -11.33 -16.77 2.10
CA VAL A 91 -10.12 -17.37 2.66
C VAL A 91 -8.86 -16.68 2.15
N ALA A 92 -8.80 -16.35 0.86
CA ALA A 92 -7.66 -15.64 0.27
C ALA A 92 -7.49 -14.24 0.85
N VAL A 93 -8.57 -13.48 1.04
CA VAL A 93 -8.52 -12.14 1.64
C VAL A 93 -8.05 -12.21 3.10
N VAL A 94 -8.63 -13.12 3.89
CA VAL A 94 -8.26 -13.28 5.31
C VAL A 94 -6.79 -13.69 5.45
N LEU A 95 -6.34 -14.70 4.70
CA LEU A 95 -4.95 -15.14 4.74
C LEU A 95 -3.99 -14.10 4.18
N GLY A 96 -4.41 -13.33 3.18
CA GLY A 96 -3.65 -12.20 2.67
C GLY A 96 -3.41 -11.12 3.74
N ILE A 97 -4.47 -10.71 4.46
CA ILE A 97 -4.37 -9.73 5.55
C ILE A 97 -3.46 -10.25 6.66
N VAL A 98 -3.67 -11.49 7.10
CA VAL A 98 -2.86 -12.11 8.16
C VAL A 98 -1.40 -12.23 7.74
N GLY A 99 -1.14 -12.71 6.52
CA GLY A 99 0.20 -12.86 5.96
C GLY A 99 0.93 -11.52 5.83
N TYR A 100 0.23 -10.48 5.37
CA TYR A 100 0.79 -9.13 5.26
C TYR A 100 1.19 -8.58 6.64
N VAL A 101 0.30 -8.64 7.63
CA VAL A 101 0.57 -8.13 8.98
C VAL A 101 1.74 -8.88 9.62
N LEU A 102 1.78 -10.21 9.51
CA LEU A 102 2.88 -11.02 10.06
C LEU A 102 4.22 -10.67 9.41
N LEU A 103 4.26 -10.55 8.08
CA LEU A 103 5.48 -10.16 7.36
C LEU A 103 5.93 -8.74 7.70
N LEU A 104 5.00 -7.82 7.95
CA LEU A 104 5.33 -6.44 8.29
C LEU A 104 5.89 -6.32 9.72
N ILE A 105 5.41 -7.15 10.64
CA ILE A 105 5.98 -7.30 11.99
C ILE A 105 7.36 -7.96 11.91
N ALA A 106 7.50 -9.04 11.14
CA ALA A 106 8.75 -9.79 10.99
C ALA A 106 9.87 -8.96 10.32
N ASN A 107 9.53 -8.20 9.27
CA ASN A 107 10.47 -7.27 8.62
C ASN A 107 10.78 -6.05 9.49
N GLY A 108 10.18 -5.91 10.68
CA GLY A 108 10.34 -4.76 11.56
C GLY A 108 9.84 -3.44 10.95
N GLY A 109 8.99 -3.51 9.94
CA GLY A 109 8.28 -2.36 9.37
C GLY A 109 7.19 -1.84 10.33
N LEU A 110 6.65 -2.72 11.16
CA LEU A 110 5.78 -2.40 12.29
C LEU A 110 6.48 -2.83 13.59
N ARG A 111 6.79 -1.87 14.47
CA ARG A 111 7.22 -2.21 15.82
C ARG A 111 5.99 -2.59 16.64
N ILE A 112 6.06 -3.73 17.34
CA ILE A 112 5.00 -4.20 18.26
C ILE A 112 4.67 -3.12 19.33
N LYS A 113 5.66 -2.28 19.68
CA LYS A 113 5.49 -1.12 20.58
C LYS A 113 4.58 -0.02 20.00
N GLU A 114 4.58 0.18 18.68
CA GLU A 114 3.70 1.14 18.00
C GLU A 114 2.27 0.60 17.92
N LEU A 115 2.12 -0.71 17.69
CA LEU A 115 0.82 -1.37 17.71
C LEU A 115 0.15 -1.28 19.10
N HIS A 116 0.93 -1.44 20.17
CA HIS A 116 0.44 -1.24 21.54
C HIS A 116 0.02 0.22 21.79
N ARG A 117 0.80 1.21 21.35
CA ARG A 117 0.41 2.63 21.46
C ARG A 117 -0.88 2.95 20.70
N LEU A 118 -1.05 2.37 19.50
CA LEU A 118 -2.25 2.55 18.70
C LEU A 118 -3.47 1.94 19.40
N LYS A 119 -3.32 0.75 19.98
CA LYS A 119 -4.35 0.10 20.80
C LYS A 119 -4.70 0.93 22.03
N ASP A 120 -3.72 1.49 22.72
CA ASP A 120 -3.94 2.32 23.91
C ASP A 120 -4.72 3.61 23.56
N ILE A 121 -4.34 4.31 22.50
CA ILE A 121 -5.03 5.53 22.03
C ILE A 121 -6.48 5.22 21.59
N LEU A 122 -6.68 4.11 20.85
CA LEU A 122 -8.00 3.65 20.47
C LEU A 122 -8.85 3.28 21.69
N SER A 123 -8.26 2.62 22.71
CA SER A 123 -8.96 2.24 23.94
C SER A 123 -9.34 3.43 24.81
N LEU A 124 -8.58 4.53 24.75
CA LEU A 124 -8.86 5.77 25.46
C LEU A 124 -9.97 6.57 24.80
N LYS A 125 -10.08 6.50 23.46
CA LYS A 125 -11.12 7.22 22.72
C LYS A 125 -12.51 6.59 22.86
N THR A 126 -12.60 5.29 23.18
CA THR A 126 -13.88 4.61 23.45
C THR A 126 -14.46 4.92 24.84
N ARG A 127 -13.78 5.72 25.66
CA ARG A 127 -14.18 6.06 27.03
C ARG A 127 -14.71 7.50 27.20
N PHE A 128 -14.92 8.23 26.09
CA PHE A 128 -15.57 9.54 26.05
C PHE A 128 -16.79 9.51 25.13
#